data_AF-I3R2V4-F1
#
_entry.id   AF-I3R2V4-F1
#
_cell.length_a   1.000
_cell.length_b   1.000
_cell.length_c   1.000
_cell.angle_alpha   90.00
_cell.angle_beta   90.00
_cell.angle_gamma   90.00
#
_symmetry.space_group_name_H-M   'P 1'
#
loop_
_entity.id
_entity.type
_entity.pdbx_description
1 polymer ?
#
loop_
_entity_poly.entity_id
_entity_poly.type
_entity_poly.pdbx_seq_one_letter_code
_entity_poly.pdbx_strand_id
1 'polypeptide(L)'
;MPREYDKLVRDDIPKVIRDSGETPVVHEADDDEFDRRLREKLVEEAEEFAEDGTVDELGDVFAVVDAILECRDEDWETVEAMAAEKAAERGGFEEGIVLERVE
;
A
#
# COMPACT_ATOMS: atom_id res chain seq x y z
N MET A 1 24.05 -17.25 -5.96
CA MET A 1 24.24 -15.79 -5.83
C MET A 1 23.17 -15.30 -4.86
N PRO A 2 23.44 -14.27 -4.03
CA PRO A 2 22.40 -13.70 -3.16
C PRO A 2 21.26 -13.12 -4.01
N ARG A 3 20.03 -13.15 -3.48
CA ARG A 3 18.89 -12.40 -4.04
C ARG A 3 18.88 -11.03 -3.38
N GLU A 4 18.70 -9.98 -4.18
CA GLU A 4 18.60 -8.61 -3.71
C GLU A 4 17.13 -8.17 -3.75
N TYR A 5 16.73 -7.43 -2.72
CA TYR A 5 15.38 -6.89 -2.56
C TYR A 5 15.51 -5.42 -2.19
N ASP A 6 14.65 -4.57 -2.77
CA ASP A 6 14.56 -3.15 -2.47
C ASP A 6 13.10 -2.80 -2.19
N LYS A 7 12.61 -3.26 -1.03
CA LYS A 7 11.22 -3.06 -0.62
C LYS A 7 11.07 -2.98 0.89
N LEU A 8 10.02 -2.28 1.32
CA LEU A 8 9.57 -2.28 2.70
C LEU A 8 8.93 -3.63 3.03
N VAL A 9 9.18 -4.16 4.23
CA VAL A 9 8.59 -5.42 4.70
C VAL A 9 8.01 -5.21 6.10
N ARG A 10 7.05 -6.06 6.48
CA ARG A 10 6.51 -6.07 7.86
C ARG A 10 7.60 -6.43 8.87
N ASP A 11 7.46 -5.93 10.10
CA ASP A 11 8.46 -6.01 11.18
C ASP A 11 8.95 -7.44 11.49
N ASP A 12 8.07 -8.43 11.37
CA ASP A 12 8.40 -9.83 11.66
C ASP A 12 9.07 -10.57 10.48
N ILE A 13 9.10 -9.99 9.28
CA ILE A 13 9.66 -10.64 8.08
C ILE A 13 11.15 -10.99 8.24
N PRO A 14 12.02 -10.12 8.79
CA PRO A 14 13.41 -10.50 9.07
C PRO A 14 13.52 -11.68 10.05
N LYS A 15 12.57 -11.85 10.98
CA LYS A 15 12.56 -13.02 11.87
C LYS A 15 12.15 -14.28 11.11
N VAL A 16 11.10 -14.22 10.29
CA VAL A 16 10.65 -15.33 9.45
C VAL A 16 11.77 -15.83 8.52
N ILE A 17 12.55 -14.93 7.91
CA ILE A 17 13.70 -15.28 7.06
C ILE A 17 14.80 -15.99 7.88
N ARG A 18 15.06 -15.56 9.13
CA ARG A 18 16.01 -16.27 10.00
C ARG A 18 15.52 -17.67 10.36
N ASP A 19 14.22 -17.80 10.64
CA ASP A 19 13.59 -19.08 11.00
C ASP A 19 13.57 -20.07 9.82
N SER A 20 13.63 -19.59 8.56
CA SER A 20 13.84 -20.43 7.37
C SER A 20 15.30 -20.86 7.14
N GLY A 21 16.23 -20.40 7.99
CA GLY A 21 17.66 -20.71 7.88
C GLY A 21 18.43 -19.76 6.94
N GLU A 22 17.80 -18.69 6.48
CA GLU A 22 18.44 -17.64 5.68
C GLU A 22 18.87 -16.45 6.55
N THR A 23 19.75 -15.60 6.02
CA THR A 23 20.26 -14.43 6.76
C THR A 23 19.75 -13.16 6.07
N PRO A 24 18.78 -12.44 6.64
CA PRO A 24 18.33 -11.17 6.07
C PRO A 24 19.36 -10.07 6.34
N VAL A 25 19.54 -9.19 5.36
CA VAL A 25 20.26 -7.92 5.50
C VAL A 25 19.21 -6.81 5.45
N VAL A 26 19.13 -6.00 6.51
CA VAL A 26 18.08 -4.99 6.68
C VAL A 26 18.67 -3.70 7.24
N HIS A 27 17.99 -2.59 6.99
CA HIS A 27 18.19 -1.30 7.65
C HIS A 27 16.84 -0.72 8.04
N GLU A 28 16.86 0.19 9.02
CA GLU A 28 15.69 0.99 9.38
C GLU A 28 15.71 2.27 8.53
N ALA A 29 14.58 2.61 7.93
CA ALA A 29 14.42 3.83 7.13
C ALA A 29 14.35 5.06 8.06
N ASP A 30 14.88 6.19 7.60
CA ASP A 30 14.55 7.49 8.19
C ASP A 30 13.15 7.96 7.76
N ASP A 31 12.66 9.06 8.32
CA ASP A 31 11.29 9.54 8.08
C ASP A 31 11.00 9.79 6.57
N ASP A 32 11.97 10.38 5.85
CA ASP A 32 11.83 10.69 4.42
C ASP A 32 11.86 9.40 3.57
N GLU A 33 12.75 8.47 3.88
CA GLU A 33 12.81 7.16 3.23
C GLU A 33 11.55 6.34 3.54
N PHE A 34 11.03 6.41 4.77
CA PHE A 34 9.87 5.66 5.20
C PHE A 34 8.59 6.10 4.48
N ASP A 35 8.31 7.40 4.40
CA ASP A 35 7.16 7.91 3.62
C ASP A 35 7.27 7.50 2.13
N ARG A 36 8.48 7.57 1.55
CA ARG A 36 8.69 7.12 0.17
C ARG A 36 8.42 5.62 0.01
N ARG A 37 8.96 4.81 0.93
CA ARG A 37 8.85 3.36 0.91
C ARG A 37 7.43 2.87 1.16
N LEU A 38 6.65 3.56 2.00
CA LEU A 38 5.22 3.29 2.17
C LEU A 38 4.43 3.54 0.89
N ARG A 39 4.73 4.63 0.16
CA ARG A 39 4.10 4.90 -1.14
C ARG A 39 4.46 3.86 -2.20
N GLU A 40 5.72 3.43 -2.24
CA GLU A 40 6.15 2.32 -3.10
C GLU A 40 5.43 1.02 -2.72
N LYS A 41 5.31 0.74 -1.42
CA LYS A 41 4.60 -0.42 -0.89
C LYS A 41 3.13 -0.42 -1.27
N LEU A 42 2.45 0.73 -1.23
CA LEU A 42 1.04 0.84 -1.63
C LEU A 42 0.83 0.44 -3.09
N VAL A 43 1.77 0.78 -3.97
CA VAL A 43 1.73 0.38 -5.38
C VAL A 43 1.95 -1.12 -5.51
N GLU A 44 2.94 -1.69 -4.81
CA GLU A 44 3.18 -3.14 -4.76
C GLU A 44 1.90 -3.91 -4.38
N GLU A 45 1.26 -3.56 -3.26
CA GLU A 45 0.05 -4.28 -2.81
C GLU A 45 -1.15 -4.08 -3.76
N ALA A 46 -1.26 -2.91 -4.40
CA ALA A 46 -2.30 -2.66 -5.39
C ALA A 46 -2.07 -3.46 -6.69
N GLU A 47 -0.81 -3.67 -7.08
CA GLU A 47 -0.42 -4.55 -8.18
C GLU A 47 -0.71 -6.01 -7.83
N GLU A 48 -0.38 -6.48 -6.62
CA GLU A 48 -0.75 -7.81 -6.14
C GLU A 48 -2.27 -8.02 -6.16
N PHE A 49 -3.06 -7.04 -5.68
CA PHE A 49 -4.52 -7.06 -5.81
C PHE A 49 -5.00 -7.12 -7.26
N ALA A 50 -4.35 -6.40 -8.18
CA ALA A 50 -4.72 -6.43 -9.59
C ALA A 50 -4.42 -7.79 -10.25
N GLU A 51 -3.39 -8.50 -9.77
CA GLU A 51 -2.99 -9.81 -10.29
C GLU A 51 -3.84 -10.95 -9.73
N ASP A 52 -4.02 -11.01 -8.41
CA ASP A 52 -4.63 -12.15 -7.71
C ASP A 52 -6.11 -11.90 -7.33
N GLY A 53 -6.50 -10.63 -7.10
CA GLY A 53 -7.88 -10.21 -6.91
C GLY A 53 -8.50 -10.64 -5.58
N THR A 54 -7.70 -10.98 -4.58
CA THR A 54 -8.18 -11.51 -3.31
C THR A 54 -8.51 -10.40 -2.31
N VAL A 55 -9.38 -10.73 -1.35
CA VAL A 55 -9.70 -9.83 -0.23
C VAL A 55 -8.51 -9.70 0.74
N ASP A 56 -7.63 -10.70 0.77
CA ASP A 56 -6.45 -10.68 1.61
C ASP A 56 -5.49 -9.57 1.14
N GLU A 57 -5.27 -9.41 -0.17
CA GLU A 57 -4.49 -8.29 -0.74
C GLU A 57 -5.11 -6.91 -0.43
N LEU A 58 -6.45 -6.80 -0.40
CA LEU A 58 -7.11 -5.56 0.03
C LEU A 58 -6.84 -5.26 1.51
N GLY A 59 -6.63 -6.29 2.34
CA GLY A 59 -6.17 -6.15 3.72
C GLY A 59 -4.76 -5.60 3.81
N ASP A 60 -3.87 -6.00 2.90
CA ASP A 60 -2.52 -5.46 2.80
C ASP A 60 -2.54 -3.99 2.33
N VAL A 61 -3.34 -3.66 1.29
CA VAL A 61 -3.57 -2.27 0.86
C VAL A 61 -4.08 -1.41 2.02
N PHE A 62 -5.07 -1.90 2.78
CA PHE A 62 -5.60 -1.21 3.94
C PHE A 62 -4.52 -0.91 4.98
N ALA A 63 -3.71 -1.93 5.34
CA ALA A 63 -2.64 -1.77 6.33
C ALA A 63 -1.58 -0.74 5.89
N VAL A 64 -1.27 -0.68 4.60
CA VAL A 64 -0.32 0.31 4.08
C VAL A 64 -0.90 1.72 4.09
N VAL A 65 -2.18 1.89 3.73
CA VAL A 65 -2.85 3.20 3.81
C VAL A 65 -2.88 3.70 5.24
N ASP A 66 -3.20 2.82 6.21
CA ASP A 66 -3.21 3.15 7.63
C ASP A 66 -1.83 3.65 8.11
N ALA A 67 -0.76 2.93 7.76
CA ALA A 67 0.61 3.34 8.07
C ALA A 67 1.02 4.67 7.40
N ILE A 68 0.52 4.97 6.19
CA ILE A 68 0.74 6.26 5.53
C ILE A 68 0.07 7.40 6.29
N LEU A 69 -1.16 7.18 6.78
CA LEU A 69 -1.88 8.20 7.56
C LEU A 69 -1.17 8.48 8.87
N GLU A 70 -0.76 7.44 9.59
CA GLU A 70 0.04 7.58 10.82
C GLU A 70 1.37 8.31 10.56
N CYS A 71 2.09 7.96 9.49
CA CYS A 71 3.35 8.60 9.10
C CYS A 71 3.20 10.10 8.78
N ARG A 72 1.98 10.55 8.43
CA ARG A 72 1.69 11.92 8.01
C ARG A 72 0.89 12.72 9.02
N ASP A 73 0.60 12.14 10.19
CA ASP A 73 -0.29 12.71 11.20
C ASP A 73 -1.70 13.02 10.64
N GLU A 74 -2.21 12.18 9.74
CA GLU A 74 -3.54 12.28 9.13
C GLU A 74 -4.47 11.17 9.68
N ASP A 75 -5.78 11.31 9.46
CA ASP A 75 -6.78 10.34 9.91
C ASP A 75 -7.73 9.85 8.81
N TRP A 76 -8.41 8.75 9.10
CA TRP A 76 -9.40 8.16 8.19
C TRP A 76 -10.62 9.08 7.98
N GLU A 77 -11.01 9.90 8.96
CA GLU A 77 -12.13 10.83 8.82
C GLU A 77 -11.86 11.83 7.69
N THR A 78 -10.63 12.33 7.59
CA THR A 78 -10.17 13.23 6.54
C THR A 78 -10.24 12.54 5.17
N VAL A 79 -9.74 11.31 5.05
CA VAL A 79 -9.78 10.54 3.80
C VAL A 79 -11.21 10.26 3.36
N GLU A 80 -12.07 9.81 4.28
CA GLU A 80 -13.47 9.52 4.03
C GLU A 80 -14.26 10.76 3.61
N ALA A 81 -14.03 11.90 4.27
CA ALA A 81 -14.65 13.16 3.90
C ALA A 81 -14.27 13.59 2.47
N MET A 82 -12.97 13.50 2.13
CA MET A 82 -12.49 13.82 0.78
C MET A 82 -13.03 12.84 -0.28
N ALA A 83 -13.18 11.56 0.05
CA ALA A 83 -13.76 10.57 -0.84
C ALA A 83 -15.26 10.85 -1.07
N ALA A 84 -16.01 11.17 -0.01
CA ALA A 84 -17.42 11.51 -0.07
C ALA A 84 -17.68 12.79 -0.88
N GLU A 85 -16.86 13.83 -0.71
CA GLU A 85 -16.93 15.06 -1.50
C GLU A 85 -16.74 14.77 -2.99
N LYS A 86 -15.69 14.01 -3.36
CA LYS A 86 -15.46 13.61 -4.76
C LYS A 86 -16.61 12.80 -5.33
N ALA A 87 -17.17 11.87 -4.55
CA ALA A 87 -18.32 11.06 -4.98
C ALA A 87 -19.57 11.92 -5.18
N ALA A 88 -19.80 12.92 -4.32
CA ALA A 88 -20.91 13.86 -4.48
C ALA A 88 -20.74 14.79 -5.70
N GLU A 89 -19.51 15.22 -5.98
CA GLU A 89 -19.20 16.08 -7.13
C GLU A 89 -19.19 15.34 -8.47
N ARG A 90 -18.71 14.08 -8.50
CA ARG A 90 -18.33 13.38 -9.73
C ARG A 90 -19.05 12.05 -9.94
N GLY A 91 -19.83 11.60 -8.96
CA GLY A 91 -20.38 10.25 -8.90
C GLY A 91 -19.40 9.24 -8.30
N GLY A 92 -19.93 8.09 -7.87
CA GLY A 92 -19.14 6.93 -7.47
C GLY A 92 -18.94 5.95 -8.63
N PHE A 93 -18.67 4.69 -8.30
CA PHE A 93 -18.43 3.63 -9.28
C PHE A 93 -19.64 2.69 -9.50
N GLU A 94 -20.81 3.03 -8.94
CA GLU A 94 -22.00 2.18 -8.93
C GLU A 94 -22.57 1.91 -10.33
N GLU A 95 -22.42 2.88 -11.25
CA GLU A 95 -22.89 2.75 -12.63
C GLU A 95 -21.95 1.94 -13.52
N GLY A 96 -20.73 1.62 -13.05
CA GLY A 96 -19.76 0.81 -13.81
C GLY A 96 -19.34 1.43 -15.14
N ILE A 97 -19.29 2.77 -15.23
CA ILE A 97 -18.99 3.49 -16.48
C ILE A 97 -17.50 3.34 -16.82
N VAL A 98 -17.20 2.85 -18.02
CA VAL A 98 -15.85 2.76 -18.59
C VAL A 98 -15.72 3.78 -19.72
N LEU A 99 -14.78 4.72 -19.59
CA LEU A 99 -14.49 5.71 -20.62
C LEU A 99 -13.57 5.11 -21.70
N GLU A 100 -14.10 4.87 -22.90
CA GLU A 100 -13.32 4.27 -23.99
C GLU A 100 -12.50 5.30 -24.82
N ARG A 101 -13.01 6.53 -24.98
CA ARG A 101 -12.33 7.61 -25.73
C ARG A 101 -12.96 8.99 -25.45
N VAL A 102 -12.19 10.05 -25.69
CA VAL A 102 -12.64 11.46 -25.71
C VAL A 102 -12.28 12.04 -27.08
N GLU A 103 -13.18 12.84 -27.67
CA GLU A 103 -12.97 13.58 -28.93
C GLU A 103 -12.81 15.08 -28.68
#